data_AF-A0A951SZH4-F1
#
_entry.id   AF-A0A951SZH4-F1
#
_cell.length_a   1.000
_cell.length_b   1.000
_cell.length_c   1.000
_cell.angle_alpha   90.00
_cell.angle_beta   90.00
_cell.angle_gamma   90.00
#
_symmetry.space_group_name_H-M   'P 1'
#
loop_
_entity.id
_entity.type
_entity.pdbx_description
1 polymer ?
#
loop_
_entity_poly.entity_id
_entity_poly.type
_entity_poly.pdbx_seq_one_letter_code
_entity_poly.pdbx_strand_id
1 'polypeptide(L)'
;MPKQRQLKLESFDDLLTELSTIENQYRNQTVTTTGNWSFYQILDHLTKSIVASVQGYPKMMPKAIRRTLGPKALKHILKTGKMKAGAKNPDAPQKREDGDEHKALSNLRQSIKVFRSHKGDYAEHSFFGPINKEDYEKMHSIHAALHLSFVQLDENLTIKENPKIAAKTDSKASKKTTEKVAKKSAKKASRKTVKKAAKKNKTS
;
A
#
# COMPACT_ATOMS: atom_id res chain seq x y z
N MET A 1 -18.64 -14.52 15.86
CA MET A 1 -18.37 -13.88 14.54
C MET A 1 -17.20 -12.93 14.72
N PRO A 2 -16.20 -12.90 13.82
CA PRO A 2 -15.12 -11.92 13.88
C PRO A 2 -15.66 -10.49 13.82
N LYS A 3 -15.11 -9.58 14.66
CA LYS A 3 -15.54 -8.18 14.76
C LYS A 3 -15.14 -7.41 13.51
N GLN A 4 -16.10 -6.78 12.82
CA GLN A 4 -15.86 -5.91 11.67
C GLN A 4 -16.15 -4.47 12.05
N ARG A 5 -15.34 -3.52 11.59
CA ARG A 5 -15.68 -2.09 11.65
C ARG A 5 -16.60 -1.73 10.49
N GLN A 6 -17.36 -0.65 10.63
CA GLN A 6 -18.16 -0.13 9.53
C GLN A 6 -17.22 0.56 8.53
N LEU A 7 -17.15 0.02 7.31
CA LEU A 7 -16.37 0.59 6.21
C LEU A 7 -17.18 0.50 4.93
N LYS A 8 -17.17 1.58 4.15
CA LYS A 8 -17.81 1.66 2.85
C LYS A 8 -16.88 2.36 1.89
N LEU A 9 -16.59 1.72 0.76
CA LEU A 9 -15.75 2.25 -0.31
C LEU A 9 -16.54 2.13 -1.62
N GLU A 10 -16.74 3.25 -2.32
CA GLU A 10 -17.49 3.31 -3.58
C GLU A 10 -16.55 3.39 -4.79
N SER A 11 -15.28 3.77 -4.57
CA SER A 11 -14.28 3.96 -5.61
C SER A 11 -12.88 3.51 -5.19
N PHE A 12 -11.96 3.40 -6.16
CA PHE A 12 -10.56 3.19 -5.83
C PHE A 12 -9.92 4.39 -5.14
N ASP A 13 -10.44 5.61 -5.29
CA ASP A 13 -9.92 6.77 -4.56
C ASP A 13 -10.27 6.68 -3.06
N ASP A 14 -11.45 6.17 -2.72
CA ASP A 14 -11.80 5.83 -1.33
C ASP A 14 -10.85 4.76 -0.78
N LEU A 15 -10.57 3.71 -1.58
CA LEU A 15 -9.64 2.65 -1.20
C LEU A 15 -8.23 3.20 -0.97
N LEU A 16 -7.70 4.02 -1.89
CA LEU A 16 -6.37 4.61 -1.74
C LEU A 16 -6.26 5.52 -0.50
N THR A 17 -7.33 6.25 -0.20
CA THR A 17 -7.45 7.06 1.02
C THR A 17 -7.42 6.16 2.26
N GLU A 18 -8.22 5.10 2.28
CA GLU A 18 -8.28 4.14 3.38
C GLU A 18 -6.93 3.43 3.63
N LEU A 19 -6.24 2.99 2.57
CA LEU A 19 -4.91 2.40 2.69
C LEU A 19 -3.91 3.38 3.30
N SER A 20 -4.02 4.68 2.97
CA SER A 20 -3.16 5.72 3.53
C SER A 20 -3.49 6.01 5.00
N THR A 21 -4.77 5.96 5.39
CA THR A 21 -5.20 6.05 6.79
C THR A 21 -4.62 4.92 7.62
N ILE A 22 -4.78 3.66 7.18
CA ILE A 22 -4.23 2.48 7.85
C ILE A 22 -2.70 2.61 7.97
N GLU A 23 -2.00 2.89 6.87
CA GLU A 23 -0.53 3.02 6.87
C GLU A 23 -0.03 4.12 7.81
N ASN A 24 -0.75 5.24 7.91
CA ASN A 24 -0.36 6.34 8.80
C ASN A 24 -0.62 6.02 10.29
N GLN A 25 -1.74 5.37 10.61
CA GLN A 25 -2.07 5.00 12.00
C GLN A 25 -1.12 3.93 12.54
N TYR A 26 -0.69 3.01 11.69
CA TYR A 26 0.15 1.86 12.07
C TYR A 26 1.63 2.02 11.76
N ARG A 27 2.09 3.22 11.38
CA ARG A 27 3.48 3.46 10.92
C ARG A 27 4.56 2.93 11.88
N ASN A 28 4.26 2.81 13.18
CA ASN A 28 5.17 2.30 14.21
C ASN A 28 4.58 1.11 15.01
N GLN A 29 3.53 0.46 14.52
CA GLN A 29 2.81 -0.59 15.24
C GLN A 29 2.33 -1.69 14.30
N THR A 30 2.14 -2.89 14.85
CA THR A 30 1.57 -4.01 14.10
C THR A 30 0.09 -3.76 13.81
N VAL A 31 -0.31 -3.85 12.54
CA VAL A 31 -1.71 -3.81 12.13
C VAL A 31 -2.40 -5.08 12.64
N THR A 32 -3.46 -4.93 13.42
CA THR A 32 -4.23 -6.09 13.91
C THR A 32 -5.45 -6.34 13.04
N THR A 33 -5.75 -7.63 12.83
CA THR A 33 -6.91 -8.06 12.05
C THR A 33 -7.74 -9.04 12.85
N THR A 34 -9.06 -8.98 12.64
CA THR A 34 -10.00 -9.96 13.16
C THR A 34 -10.28 -11.03 12.12
N GLY A 35 -10.43 -12.29 12.55
CA GLY A 35 -10.62 -13.43 11.64
C GLY A 35 -9.32 -14.11 11.24
N ASN A 36 -9.37 -14.87 10.14
CA ASN A 36 -8.35 -15.89 9.86
C ASN A 36 -7.16 -15.37 9.05
N TRP A 37 -7.25 -14.16 8.49
CA TRP A 37 -6.21 -13.62 7.60
C TRP A 37 -5.44 -12.50 8.28
N SER A 38 -4.13 -12.49 8.10
CA SER A 38 -3.28 -11.35 8.46
C SER A 38 -3.58 -10.14 7.57
N PHE A 39 -3.04 -8.97 7.94
CA PHE A 39 -3.17 -7.79 7.09
C PHE A 39 -2.45 -7.99 5.75
N TYR A 40 -1.25 -8.58 5.78
CA TYR A 40 -0.53 -9.03 4.59
C TYR A 40 -1.41 -9.87 3.64
N GLN A 41 -2.08 -10.90 4.17
CA GLN A 41 -2.93 -11.78 3.35
C GLN A 41 -4.15 -11.06 2.76
N ILE A 42 -4.76 -10.14 3.51
CA ILE A 42 -5.84 -9.30 3.00
C ILE A 42 -5.36 -8.48 1.79
N LEU A 43 -4.25 -7.78 1.93
CA LEU A 43 -3.69 -6.93 0.88
C LEU A 43 -3.29 -7.74 -0.37
N ASP A 44 -2.64 -8.89 -0.16
CA ASP A 44 -2.23 -9.79 -1.23
C ASP A 44 -3.44 -10.36 -1.98
N HIS A 45 -4.50 -10.78 -1.27
CA HIS A 45 -5.75 -11.26 -1.88
C HIS A 45 -6.44 -10.18 -2.73
N LEU A 46 -6.52 -8.95 -2.21
CA LEU A 46 -7.08 -7.83 -2.96
C LEU A 46 -6.26 -7.51 -4.21
N THR A 47 -4.93 -7.55 -4.09
CA THR A 47 -4.00 -7.38 -5.22
C THR A 47 -4.24 -8.43 -6.29
N LYS A 48 -4.25 -9.72 -5.91
CA LYS A 48 -4.50 -10.84 -6.84
C LYS A 48 -5.85 -10.72 -7.52
N SER A 49 -6.88 -10.27 -6.81
CA SER A 49 -8.22 -10.07 -7.37
C SER A 49 -8.24 -8.99 -8.45
N ILE A 50 -7.57 -7.86 -8.22
CA ILE A 50 -7.46 -6.76 -9.20
C ILE A 50 -6.58 -7.16 -10.39
N VAL A 51 -5.48 -7.89 -10.14
CA VAL A 51 -4.62 -8.39 -11.22
C VAL A 51 -5.37 -9.37 -12.12
N ALA A 52 -6.17 -10.28 -11.53
CA ALA A 52 -6.94 -11.27 -12.28
C ALA A 52 -8.03 -10.64 -13.16
N SER A 53 -8.59 -9.50 -12.78
CA SER A 53 -9.56 -8.80 -13.66
C SER A 53 -8.93 -8.25 -14.93
N VAL A 54 -7.61 -8.04 -14.95
CA VAL A 54 -6.86 -7.63 -16.14
C VAL A 54 -6.25 -8.83 -16.87
N GLN A 55 -5.63 -9.76 -16.13
CA GLN A 55 -4.81 -10.84 -16.71
C GLN A 55 -5.56 -12.16 -16.91
N GLY A 56 -6.74 -12.32 -16.32
CA GLY A 56 -7.48 -13.57 -16.31
C GLY A 56 -7.45 -14.28 -14.96
N TYR A 57 -8.45 -15.15 -14.76
CA TYR A 57 -8.60 -15.94 -13.54
C TYR A 57 -8.09 -17.37 -13.79
N PRO A 58 -7.36 -17.97 -12.84
CA PRO A 58 -6.79 -19.31 -13.00
C PRO A 58 -7.87 -20.42 -13.01
N LYS A 59 -9.02 -20.16 -12.38
CA LYS A 59 -10.15 -21.08 -12.31
C LYS A 59 -11.45 -20.33 -12.58
N MET A 60 -12.30 -20.93 -13.40
CA MET A 60 -13.58 -20.36 -13.81
C MET A 60 -14.73 -21.22 -13.32
N MET A 61 -15.79 -20.60 -12.82
CA MET A 61 -17.03 -21.32 -12.54
C MET A 61 -17.70 -21.76 -13.84
N PRO A 62 -18.57 -22.79 -13.79
CA PRO A 62 -19.38 -23.21 -14.95
C PRO A 62 -20.05 -22.02 -15.65
N LYS A 63 -20.07 -22.07 -16.98
CA LYS A 63 -20.64 -20.99 -17.82
C LYS A 63 -22.08 -20.67 -17.44
N ALA A 64 -22.87 -21.68 -17.08
CA ALA A 64 -24.25 -21.50 -16.60
C ALA A 64 -24.32 -20.55 -15.39
N ILE A 65 -23.42 -20.70 -14.40
CA ILE A 65 -23.36 -19.83 -13.21
C ILE A 65 -22.97 -18.41 -13.61
N ARG A 66 -21.91 -18.26 -14.42
CA ARG A 66 -21.41 -16.96 -14.90
C ARG A 66 -22.40 -16.19 -15.77
N ARG A 67 -23.42 -16.85 -16.33
CA ARG A 67 -24.44 -16.22 -17.18
C ARG A 67 -25.81 -16.10 -16.51
N THR A 68 -25.98 -16.62 -15.29
CA THR A 68 -27.27 -16.57 -14.57
C THR A 68 -27.14 -16.01 -13.16
N LEU A 69 -26.54 -16.76 -12.23
CA LEU A 69 -26.40 -16.37 -10.82
C LEU A 69 -25.37 -15.27 -10.63
N GLY A 70 -24.24 -15.34 -11.35
CA GLY A 70 -23.15 -14.38 -11.29
C GLY A 70 -23.61 -12.93 -11.51
N PRO A 71 -24.20 -12.60 -12.69
CA PRO A 71 -24.64 -11.23 -12.99
C PRO A 71 -25.69 -10.71 -12.00
N LYS A 72 -26.59 -11.59 -11.51
CA LYS A 72 -27.59 -11.21 -10.48
C LYS A 72 -26.93 -10.85 -9.16
N ALA A 73 -25.93 -11.64 -8.73
CA ALA A 73 -25.16 -11.36 -7.52
C ALA A 73 -24.34 -10.07 -7.65
N LEU A 74 -23.68 -9.86 -8.80
CA LEU A 74 -22.94 -8.63 -9.09
C LEU A 74 -23.87 -7.41 -9.00
N LYS A 75 -25.02 -7.43 -9.69
CA LYS A 75 -26.00 -6.34 -9.65
C LYS A 75 -26.46 -6.04 -8.21
N HIS A 76 -26.66 -7.06 -7.40
CA HIS A 76 -27.02 -6.87 -5.99
C HIS A 76 -25.90 -6.21 -5.18
N ILE A 77 -24.64 -6.65 -5.37
CA ILE A 77 -23.46 -6.08 -4.70
C ILE A 77 -23.30 -4.61 -5.10
N LEU A 78 -23.32 -4.30 -6.40
CA LEU A 78 -23.18 -2.94 -6.92
C LEU A 78 -24.30 -2.01 -6.43
N LYS A 79 -25.54 -2.53 -6.31
CA LYS A 79 -26.70 -1.77 -5.80
C LYS A 79 -26.60 -1.51 -4.30
N THR A 80 -26.15 -2.48 -3.52
CA THR A 80 -26.15 -2.39 -2.04
C THR A 80 -24.86 -1.83 -1.46
N GLY A 81 -23.77 -1.85 -2.23
CA GLY A 81 -22.44 -1.50 -1.74
C GLY A 81 -21.90 -2.51 -0.72
N LYS A 82 -22.46 -3.75 -0.68
CA LYS A 82 -22.14 -4.75 0.35
C LYS A 82 -21.86 -6.12 -0.25
N MET A 83 -20.84 -6.77 0.28
CA MET A 83 -20.49 -8.17 0.01
C MET A 83 -20.48 -8.94 1.34
N LYS A 84 -20.93 -10.19 1.35
CA LYS A 84 -20.97 -11.02 2.56
C LYS A 84 -19.66 -11.79 2.73
N ALA A 85 -19.14 -11.81 3.96
CA ALA A 85 -18.06 -12.71 4.35
C ALA A 85 -18.52 -14.19 4.30
N GLY A 86 -17.54 -15.10 4.27
CA GLY A 86 -17.80 -16.54 4.44
C GLY A 86 -18.25 -17.28 3.18
N ALA A 87 -18.18 -16.64 2.01
CA ALA A 87 -18.29 -17.37 0.75
C ALA A 87 -17.15 -18.42 0.66
N LYS A 88 -17.50 -19.67 0.36
CA LYS A 88 -16.50 -20.73 0.18
C LYS A 88 -15.64 -20.38 -1.04
N ASN A 89 -14.36 -20.11 -0.80
CA ASN A 89 -13.34 -19.97 -1.83
C ASN A 89 -12.32 -21.09 -1.64
N PRO A 90 -12.26 -22.09 -2.55
CA PRO A 90 -11.27 -23.17 -2.47
C PRO A 90 -9.81 -22.69 -2.50
N ASP A 91 -9.57 -21.50 -3.08
CA ASP A 91 -8.24 -20.91 -3.22
C ASP A 91 -7.92 -19.93 -2.06
N ALA A 92 -8.80 -19.81 -1.07
CA ALA A 92 -8.53 -19.00 0.13
C ALA A 92 -7.36 -19.59 0.94
N PRO A 93 -6.47 -18.75 1.49
CA PRO A 93 -5.50 -19.17 2.48
C PRO A 93 -6.17 -19.91 3.64
N GLN A 94 -5.72 -21.13 3.91
CA GLN A 94 -6.25 -21.99 4.98
C GLN A 94 -5.55 -21.74 6.31
N LYS A 95 -4.34 -21.17 6.28
CA LYS A 95 -3.54 -20.83 7.45
C LYS A 95 -3.28 -19.33 7.45
N ARG A 96 -3.22 -18.75 8.65
CA ARG A 96 -2.78 -17.37 8.84
C ARG A 96 -1.28 -17.31 8.62
N GLU A 97 -0.84 -16.38 7.78
CA GLU A 97 0.56 -16.18 7.43
C GLU A 97 0.86 -14.69 7.46
N ASP A 98 1.94 -14.30 8.12
CA ASP A 98 2.40 -12.91 8.14
C ASP A 98 3.43 -12.69 7.00
N GLY A 99 3.63 -11.43 6.62
CA GLY A 99 4.52 -11.07 5.52
C GLY A 99 4.85 -9.59 5.52
N ASP A 100 5.52 -9.12 4.47
CA ASP A 100 5.89 -7.70 4.32
C ASP A 100 4.67 -6.86 3.94
N GLU A 101 4.03 -6.26 4.94
CA GLU A 101 2.84 -5.43 4.80
C GLU A 101 3.09 -4.16 3.97
N HIS A 102 4.27 -3.55 4.09
CA HIS A 102 4.64 -2.36 3.30
C HIS A 102 4.75 -2.70 1.81
N LYS A 103 5.37 -3.83 1.49
CA LYS A 103 5.42 -4.32 0.11
C LYS A 103 4.03 -4.70 -0.40
N ALA A 104 3.19 -5.34 0.42
CA ALA A 104 1.83 -5.69 0.03
C ALA A 104 0.94 -4.46 -0.22
N LEU A 105 1.07 -3.40 0.60
CA LEU A 105 0.43 -2.11 0.38
C LEU A 105 0.86 -1.49 -0.95
N SER A 106 2.17 -1.46 -1.22
CA SER A 106 2.71 -0.94 -2.48
C SER A 106 2.20 -1.73 -3.70
N ASN A 107 2.17 -3.06 -3.61
CA ASN A 107 1.65 -3.93 -4.65
C ASN A 107 0.16 -3.66 -4.94
N LEU A 108 -0.65 -3.50 -3.89
CA LEU A 108 -2.07 -3.19 -4.06
C LEU A 108 -2.27 -1.86 -4.79
N ARG A 109 -1.55 -0.80 -4.38
CA ARG A 109 -1.58 0.51 -5.07
C ARG A 109 -1.13 0.42 -6.52
N GLN A 110 -0.07 -0.35 -6.79
CA GLN A 110 0.40 -0.57 -8.15
C GLN A 110 -0.63 -1.32 -8.99
N SER A 111 -1.34 -2.31 -8.43
CA SER A 111 -2.39 -3.03 -9.15
C SER A 111 -3.56 -2.13 -9.55
N ILE A 112 -3.97 -1.21 -8.67
CA ILE A 112 -4.99 -0.18 -8.95
C ILE A 112 -4.54 0.72 -10.11
N LYS A 113 -3.27 1.18 -10.08
CA LYS A 113 -2.71 2.00 -11.15
C LYS A 113 -2.70 1.26 -12.49
N VAL A 114 -2.24 0.02 -12.50
CA VAL A 114 -2.23 -0.84 -13.70
C VAL A 114 -3.64 -1.04 -14.22
N PHE A 115 -4.59 -1.42 -13.36
CA PHE A 115 -6.00 -1.58 -13.70
C PHE A 115 -6.55 -0.32 -14.38
N ARG A 116 -6.34 0.87 -13.79
CA ARG A 116 -6.86 2.14 -14.33
C ARG A 116 -6.23 2.48 -15.69
N SER A 117 -4.94 2.20 -15.85
CA SER A 117 -4.20 2.45 -17.10
C SER A 117 -4.48 1.45 -18.22
N HIS A 118 -5.09 0.30 -17.92
CA HIS A 118 -5.42 -0.71 -18.91
C HIS A 118 -6.40 -0.16 -19.94
N LYS A 119 -6.08 -0.36 -21.22
CA LYS A 119 -6.86 0.10 -22.37
C LYS A 119 -7.51 -1.04 -23.17
N GLY A 120 -7.15 -2.29 -22.85
CA GLY A 120 -7.76 -3.46 -23.47
C GLY A 120 -9.03 -3.90 -22.76
N ASP A 121 -9.61 -4.99 -23.22
CA ASP A 121 -10.72 -5.64 -22.54
C ASP A 121 -10.28 -6.20 -21.19
N TYR A 122 -11.20 -6.19 -20.23
CA TYR A 122 -11.01 -6.87 -18.95
C TYR A 122 -11.41 -8.33 -19.07
N ALA A 123 -10.76 -9.18 -18.26
CA ALA A 123 -11.06 -10.59 -18.23
C ALA A 123 -12.50 -10.86 -17.76
N GLU A 124 -13.10 -11.95 -18.22
CA GLU A 124 -14.37 -12.42 -17.66
C GLU A 124 -14.16 -12.86 -16.20
N HIS A 125 -15.01 -12.41 -15.28
CA HIS A 125 -14.88 -12.76 -13.86
C HIS A 125 -15.22 -14.24 -13.63
N SER A 126 -14.43 -14.90 -12.78
CA SER A 126 -14.57 -16.33 -12.45
C SER A 126 -15.98 -16.76 -12.03
N PHE A 127 -16.66 -15.96 -11.20
CA PHE A 127 -18.05 -16.15 -10.79
C PHE A 127 -19.07 -15.22 -11.49
N PHE A 128 -18.81 -13.91 -11.57
CA PHE A 128 -19.80 -12.94 -12.05
C PHE A 128 -20.02 -12.92 -13.57
N GLY A 129 -19.11 -13.51 -14.36
CA GLY A 129 -19.17 -13.42 -15.82
C GLY A 129 -18.60 -12.09 -16.33
N PRO A 130 -19.06 -11.59 -17.49
CA PRO A 130 -18.54 -10.35 -18.07
C PRO A 130 -18.87 -9.15 -17.20
N ILE A 131 -17.89 -8.26 -17.00
CA ILE A 131 -18.03 -7.02 -16.24
C ILE A 131 -17.32 -5.91 -17.02
N ASN A 132 -17.90 -4.73 -17.10
CA ASN A 132 -17.24 -3.55 -17.67
C ASN A 132 -16.22 -2.97 -16.65
N LYS A 133 -15.44 -1.97 -17.08
CA LYS A 133 -14.39 -1.37 -16.26
C LYS A 133 -14.93 -0.72 -14.99
N GLU A 134 -16.00 0.04 -15.12
CA GLU A 134 -16.60 0.84 -14.05
C GLU A 134 -17.18 -0.06 -12.95
N ASP A 135 -17.91 -1.10 -13.35
CA ASP A 135 -18.47 -2.11 -12.45
C ASP A 135 -17.36 -2.95 -11.81
N TYR A 136 -16.25 -3.22 -12.51
CA TYR A 136 -15.08 -3.87 -11.92
C TYR A 136 -14.45 -3.01 -10.82
N GLU A 137 -14.21 -1.71 -11.09
CA GLU A 137 -13.65 -0.78 -10.09
C GLU A 137 -14.54 -0.70 -8.86
N LYS A 138 -15.85 -0.53 -9.06
CA LYS A 138 -16.82 -0.48 -7.95
C LYS A 138 -16.88 -1.81 -7.19
N MET A 139 -16.91 -2.95 -7.90
CA MET A 139 -16.92 -4.27 -7.27
C MET A 139 -15.65 -4.50 -6.44
N HIS A 140 -14.48 -4.17 -6.96
CA HIS A 140 -13.22 -4.27 -6.22
C HIS A 140 -13.18 -3.36 -5.00
N SER A 141 -13.76 -2.17 -5.07
CA SER A 141 -13.87 -1.23 -3.93
C SER A 141 -14.76 -1.81 -2.83
N ILE A 142 -15.92 -2.36 -3.17
CA ILE A 142 -16.81 -3.04 -2.22
C ILE A 142 -16.16 -4.29 -1.62
N HIS A 143 -15.45 -5.07 -2.43
CA HIS A 143 -14.70 -6.24 -1.98
C HIS A 143 -13.58 -5.85 -1.02
N ALA A 144 -12.85 -4.77 -1.31
CA ALA A 144 -11.85 -4.21 -0.42
C ALA A 144 -12.47 -3.72 0.89
N ALA A 145 -13.64 -3.07 0.85
CA ALA A 145 -14.35 -2.64 2.07
C ALA A 145 -14.68 -3.82 2.98
N LEU A 146 -15.16 -4.95 2.41
CA LEU A 146 -15.39 -6.17 3.17
C LEU A 146 -14.11 -6.65 3.87
N HIS A 147 -13.01 -6.79 3.15
CA HIS A 147 -11.78 -7.32 3.73
C HIS A 147 -11.11 -6.36 4.71
N LEU A 148 -11.04 -5.07 4.38
CA LEU A 148 -10.45 -4.05 5.26
C LEU A 148 -11.32 -3.76 6.49
N SER A 149 -12.60 -4.13 6.50
CA SER A 149 -13.45 -4.07 7.70
C SER A 149 -12.95 -4.96 8.84
N PHE A 150 -12.13 -5.97 8.55
CA PHE A 150 -11.49 -6.82 9.56
C PHE A 150 -10.23 -6.19 10.17
N VAL A 151 -9.65 -5.19 9.51
CA VAL A 151 -8.52 -4.43 10.05
C VAL A 151 -9.05 -3.54 11.17
N GLN A 152 -8.52 -3.72 12.38
CA GLN A 152 -8.85 -2.83 13.49
C GLN A 152 -8.12 -1.51 13.28
N LEU A 153 -8.79 -0.41 13.65
CA LEU A 153 -8.20 0.91 13.79
C LEU A 153 -8.37 1.25 15.28
N ASP A 154 -7.28 1.39 16.02
CA ASP A 154 -7.37 1.74 17.44
C ASP A 154 -7.62 3.25 17.58
N GLU A 155 -8.83 3.64 18.00
CA GLU A 155 -9.18 5.05 18.27
C GLU A 155 -8.50 5.60 19.54
N ASN A 156 -7.98 4.72 20.41
CA ASN A 156 -7.41 5.08 21.72
C ASN A 156 -5.88 5.18 21.76
N LEU A 157 -5.21 5.15 20.62
CA LEU A 157 -3.78 5.45 20.54
C LEU A 157 -3.59 6.98 20.55
N THR A 158 -3.91 7.59 21.68
CA THR A 158 -3.20 8.81 22.09
C THR A 158 -1.72 8.47 22.00
N ILE A 159 -0.99 9.25 21.21
CA ILE A 159 0.46 9.22 21.21
C ILE A 159 0.87 9.32 22.68
N LYS A 160 1.33 8.21 23.28
CA LYS A 160 2.13 8.31 24.48
C LYS A 160 3.41 8.98 24.00
N GLU A 161 3.46 10.31 24.10
CA GLU A 161 4.72 11.01 24.03
C GLU A 161 5.65 10.30 25.01
N ASN A 162 6.73 9.74 24.48
CA ASN A 162 7.77 9.15 25.30
C ASN A 162 8.49 10.31 26.02
N PRO A 163 8.38 10.48 27.35
CA PRO A 163 9.00 11.61 28.04
C PRO A 163 10.47 11.27 28.36
N LYS A 164 11.22 10.86 27.34
CA LYS A 164 12.66 10.60 27.43
C LYS A 164 13.41 11.12 26.20
N ILE A 165 13.19 12.39 25.90
CA ILE A 165 14.29 13.27 25.48
C ILE A 165 14.23 14.46 26.43
N ALA A 166 14.76 14.23 27.63
CA ALA A 166 14.95 15.28 28.62
C ALA A 166 15.84 16.37 28.01
N ALA A 167 15.31 17.58 28.06
CA ALA A 167 16.04 18.81 27.88
C ALA A 167 17.37 18.79 28.64
N LYS A 168 18.47 19.02 27.92
CA LYS A 168 19.55 19.94 28.33
C LYS A 168 20.24 20.42 27.05
N THR A 169 19.98 21.66 26.64
CA THR A 169 21.02 22.68 26.39
C THR A 169 20.37 23.96 25.85
N ASP A 170 19.99 24.85 26.76
CA ASP A 170 20.08 26.31 26.60
C ASP A 170 21.06 26.75 27.70
N SER A 171 21.98 27.71 27.60
CA SER A 171 22.35 28.68 26.57
C SER A 171 23.59 29.45 27.07
N LYS A 172 24.56 29.69 26.19
CA LYS A 172 25.29 30.97 25.99
C LYS A 172 25.80 31.77 27.21
N ALA A 173 27.13 31.78 27.42
CA ALA A 173 27.96 33.00 27.57
C ALA A 173 29.44 32.66 27.86
N SER A 174 30.35 33.02 26.96
CA SER A 174 31.38 34.02 27.27
C SER A 174 32.21 34.34 26.02
N LYS A 175 32.17 35.61 25.65
CA LYS A 175 33.00 36.27 24.64
C LYS A 175 34.29 36.69 25.35
N LYS A 176 35.43 36.56 24.66
CA LYS A 176 36.71 37.30 24.87
C LYS A 176 37.92 36.46 25.35
N THR A 177 38.65 35.92 24.37
CA THR A 177 40.12 36.02 24.25
C THR A 177 40.47 35.67 22.79
N THR A 178 40.58 36.68 21.93
CA THR A 178 41.84 37.26 21.42
C THR A 178 42.59 36.36 20.42
N GLU A 179 42.46 36.73 19.14
CA GLU A 179 43.62 37.16 18.37
C GLU A 179 44.82 36.19 18.25
N LYS A 180 44.61 35.14 17.45
CA LYS A 180 45.60 34.30 16.73
C LYS A 180 44.74 33.23 16.08
N VAL A 181 44.38 33.25 14.80
CA VAL A 181 45.23 32.88 13.66
C VAL A 181 44.56 33.43 12.39
N ALA A 182 44.34 34.74 12.33
CA ALA A 182 44.18 35.45 11.06
C ALA A 182 45.58 35.79 10.51
N LYS A 183 46.36 34.74 10.20
CA LYS A 183 47.67 34.83 9.53
C LYS A 183 48.09 33.45 8.99
N LYS A 184 47.26 32.83 8.15
CA LYS A 184 47.71 31.71 7.30
C LYS A 184 46.92 31.50 6.00
N SER A 185 46.18 32.51 5.56
CA SER A 185 45.59 32.60 4.21
C SER A 185 46.41 33.57 3.34
N ALA A 186 47.70 33.29 3.11
CA ALA A 186 48.52 34.02 2.12
C ALA A 186 49.85 33.33 1.76
N LYS A 187 49.94 31.98 1.70
CA LYS A 187 51.14 31.32 1.12
C LYS A 187 50.94 29.85 0.73
N LYS A 188 49.93 29.54 -0.08
CA LYS A 188 49.96 28.31 -0.92
C LYS A 188 49.09 28.38 -2.18
N ALA A 189 48.78 29.60 -2.63
CA ALA A 189 48.31 29.88 -3.99
C ALA A 189 49.53 30.29 -4.84
N SER A 190 50.47 29.36 -5.04
CA SER A 190 51.59 29.49 -5.99
C SER A 190 52.50 28.26 -5.94
N ARG A 191 51.93 27.07 -6.18
CA ARG A 191 52.70 25.93 -6.70
C ARG A 191 51.79 25.02 -7.50
N LYS A 192 51.66 25.38 -8.77
CA LYS A 192 51.77 24.47 -9.93
C LYS A 192 50.72 23.35 -9.96
N THR A 193 49.57 23.50 -10.61
CA THR A 193 49.39 23.75 -12.06
C THR A 193 50.30 22.94 -13.01
N VAL A 194 50.94 21.85 -12.55
CA VAL A 194 51.79 21.00 -13.43
C VAL A 194 51.45 19.49 -13.38
N LYS A 195 50.47 19.03 -12.60
CA LYS A 195 50.13 17.58 -12.54
C LYS A 195 48.79 17.16 -13.19
N LYS A 196 48.17 18.01 -14.03
CA LYS A 196 46.97 17.66 -14.81
C LYS A 196 47.17 17.67 -16.34
N ALA A 197 48.43 17.58 -16.81
CA ALA A 197 48.77 17.47 -18.23
C ALA A 197 49.54 16.18 -18.60
N ALA A 198 49.62 15.18 -17.71
CA ALA A 198 50.35 13.92 -17.95
C ALA A 198 49.46 12.66 -17.86
N LYS A 199 48.19 12.78 -18.26
CA LYS A 199 47.27 11.63 -18.35
C LYS A 199 46.38 11.66 -19.61
N LYS A 200 46.95 12.15 -20.71
CA LYS A 200 46.49 11.98 -22.11
C LYS A 200 47.72 11.71 -22.99
N ASN A 201 48.23 10.48 -22.89
CA ASN A 201 49.00 9.77 -23.92
C ASN A 201 49.41 8.41 -23.34
N LYS A 202 48.49 7.45 -23.43
CA LYS A 202 48.73 6.00 -23.34
C LYS A 202 47.44 5.30 -23.74
N THR A 203 47.21 5.23 -25.05
CA THR A 203 46.42 4.23 -25.80
C THR A 203 46.35 4.70 -27.25
N SER A 204 47.02 3.96 -28.13
CA SER A 204 46.97 3.93 -29.60
C SER A 204 47.30 5.20 -30.38
#